data_AF-X1F406-F1
#
_entry.id   AF-X1F406-F1
#
_cell.length_a   1.000
_cell.length_b   1.000
_cell.length_c   1.000
_cell.angle_alpha   90.00
_cell.angle_beta   90.00
_cell.angle_gamma   90.00
#
_symmetry.space_group_name_H-M   'P 1'
#
loop_
_entity.id
_entity.type
_entity.pdbx_description
1 polymer ?
#
loop_
_entity_poly.entity_id
_entity_poly.type
_entity_poly.pdbx_seq_one_letter_code
_entity_poly.pdbx_strand_id
1 'polypeptide(L)' 'DFDLKENWLNAGPASVMDFGLPDGLMNRVQTRNYGKNLILHLLGRYDQIHFKLYAAVD' A
#
# COMPACT_ATOMS: atom_id res chain seq x y z
N ASP A 1 -13.61 19.75 -4.50
CA ASP A 1 -12.91 19.39 -3.26
C ASP A 1 -13.55 18.13 -2.72
N PHE A 2 -12.78 17.14 -2.26
CA PHE A 2 -13.32 15.83 -1.87
C PHE A 2 -13.81 15.79 -0.41
N ASP A 3 -13.71 16.92 0.31
CA ASP A 3 -14.09 17.05 1.73
C ASP A 3 -13.41 16.00 2.63
N LEU A 4 -12.12 15.74 2.35
CA LEU A 4 -11.32 14.78 3.09
C LEU A 4 -10.57 15.50 4.22
N LYS A 5 -10.47 14.84 5.38
CA LYS A 5 -9.64 15.34 6.48
C LYS A 5 -8.20 15.52 6.00
N GLU A 6 -7.51 16.52 6.55
CA GLU A 6 -6.13 16.86 6.21
C GLU A 6 -5.16 15.66 6.25
N ASN A 7 -5.36 14.76 7.22
CA ASN A 7 -4.56 13.52 7.38
C ASN A 7 -5.30 12.26 6.92
N TRP A 8 -6.25 12.38 5.97
CA TRP A 8 -7.00 11.22 5.47
C TRP A 8 -6.09 10.21 4.75
N LEU A 9 -5.06 10.70 4.04
CA LEU A 9 -4.04 9.86 3.45
C LEU A 9 -2.87 9.71 4.42
N ASN A 10 -2.62 8.47 4.89
CA ASN A 10 -1.39 8.17 5.61
C ASN A 10 -0.24 7.99 4.62
N ALA A 11 0.43 9.09 4.27
CA ALA A 11 1.64 9.08 3.45
C ALA A 11 2.92 8.80 4.25
N GLY A 12 2.81 8.59 5.57
CA GLY A 12 3.92 8.40 6.51
C GLY A 12 4.89 7.27 6.18
N PRO A 13 4.44 6.04 5.82
CA PRO A 13 5.35 4.91 5.66
C PRO A 13 6.08 4.94 4.30
N ALA A 14 6.63 6.08 3.91
CA ALA A 14 7.53 6.22 2.77
C ALA A 14 8.80 5.38 2.97
N SER A 15 9.22 5.17 4.21
CA SER A 15 10.36 4.31 4.60
C SER A 15 10.18 2.85 4.16
N VAL A 16 8.96 2.39 3.84
CA VAL A 16 8.77 1.06 3.24
C VAL A 16 9.46 0.92 1.88
N MET A 17 9.70 2.04 1.19
CA MET A 17 10.46 2.07 -0.05
C MET A 17 11.97 1.86 0.20
N ASP A 18 12.46 2.18 1.40
CA ASP A 18 13.86 2.00 1.77
C ASP A 18 14.19 0.53 2.10
N PHE A 19 13.23 -0.18 2.71
CA PHE A 19 13.40 -1.59 3.10
C PHE A 19 12.92 -2.59 2.04
N GLY A 20 12.21 -2.11 1.02
CA GLY A 20 11.64 -2.93 -0.03
C GLY A 20 10.34 -3.64 0.37
N LEU A 21 9.69 -4.21 -0.65
CA LEU A 21 8.41 -4.90 -0.51
C LEU A 21 8.63 -6.35 -0.03
N PRO A 22 7.66 -6.95 0.68
CA PRO A 22 7.75 -8.36 1.09
C PRO A 22 8.03 -9.29 -0.09
N ASP A 23 8.87 -10.30 0.12
CA ASP A 23 9.22 -11.25 -0.93
C ASP A 23 7.97 -11.92 -1.52
N GLY A 24 7.93 -11.95 -2.86
CA GLY A 24 6.82 -12.52 -3.61
C GLY A 24 5.51 -11.73 -3.54
N LEU A 25 5.50 -10.48 -3.04
CA LEU A 25 4.30 -9.63 -2.99
C LEU A 25 3.57 -9.59 -4.33
N MET A 26 4.32 -9.37 -5.42
CA MET A 26 3.75 -9.27 -6.77
C MET A 26 3.16 -10.59 -7.28
N ASN A 27 3.54 -11.73 -6.71
CA ASN A 27 2.93 -13.02 -7.05
C ASN A 27 1.59 -13.24 -6.31
N ARG A 28 1.37 -12.52 -5.20
CA ARG A 28 0.16 -12.63 -4.36
C ARG A 28 -0.85 -11.51 -4.60
N VAL A 29 -0.41 -10.38 -5.16
CA VAL A 29 -1.25 -9.19 -5.32
C VAL A 29 -2.39 -9.43 -6.31
N GLN A 30 -3.58 -9.00 -5.92
CA GLN A 30 -4.75 -9.00 -6.80
C GLN A 30 -4.78 -7.68 -7.58
N THR A 31 -4.46 -7.72 -8.87
CA THR A 31 -4.46 -6.52 -9.72
C THR A 31 -5.78 -6.36 -10.45
N ARG A 32 -6.39 -5.17 -10.36
CA ARG A 32 -7.61 -4.81 -11.09
C ARG A 32 -7.36 -3.58 -11.95
N ASN A 33 -7.65 -3.68 -13.24
CA ASN A 33 -7.53 -2.58 -14.19
C ASN A 33 -8.92 -1.98 -14.45
N TYR A 34 -9.04 -0.67 -14.26
CA TYR A 34 -10.24 0.12 -14.52
C TYR A 34 -9.96 1.12 -15.65
N GLY A 35 -10.31 0.71 -16.87
CA GLY A 35 -10.00 1.49 -18.07
C GLY A 35 -8.50 1.63 -18.28
N LYS A 36 -8.07 2.76 -18.85
CA LYS A 36 -6.67 3.01 -19.21
C LYS A 36 -5.84 3.67 -18.11
N ASN A 37 -6.49 4.28 -17.12
CA ASN A 37 -5.85 5.24 -16.24
C ASN A 37 -5.79 4.80 -14.77
N LEU A 38 -6.48 3.72 -14.40
CA LEU A 38 -6.56 3.29 -13.01
C LEU A 38 -6.23 1.80 -12.89
N ILE A 39 -5.14 1.52 -12.17
CA ILE A 39 -4.72 0.17 -11.80
C ILE A 39 -4.73 0.09 -10.28
N LEU A 40 -5.50 -0.86 -9.74
CA LEU A 40 -5.53 -1.13 -8.31
C LEU A 40 -4.73 -2.40 -8.01
N HIS A 41 -3.75 -2.30 -7.13
CA HIS A 41 -3.03 -3.42 -6.56
C HIS A 41 -3.59 -3.70 -5.16
N LEU A 42 -4.37 -4.76 -5.03
CA LEU A 42 -5.03 -5.15 -3.79
C LEU A 42 -4.18 -6.20 -3.07
N LEU A 43 -3.55 -5.78 -1.98
CA LEU A 43 -2.68 -6.62 -1.17
C LEU A 43 -3.48 -7.55 -0.24
N GLY A 44 -3.00 -8.76 -0.04
CA GLY A 44 -3.61 -9.71 0.88
C GLY A 44 -3.34 -9.38 2.35
N ARG A 45 -4.08 -10.02 3.26
CA ARG A 45 -3.94 -9.81 4.72
C ARG A 45 -2.51 -10.09 5.23
N TYR A 46 -1.86 -11.10 4.68
CA TYR A 46 -0.47 -11.45 5.03
C TYR A 46 0.47 -10.27 4.77
N ASP A 47 0.39 -9.66 3.59
CA ASP A 47 1.22 -8.53 3.21
C ASP A 47 0.90 -7.28 4.05
N GLN A 48 -0.38 -7.02 4.30
CA GLN A 48 -0.81 -5.89 5.14
C GLN A 48 -0.24 -5.91 6.57
N ILE A 49 0.06 -7.09 7.13
CA ILE A 49 0.74 -7.19 8.44
C ILE A 49 2.17 -6.65 8.37
N HIS A 50 2.90 -6.92 7.29
CA HIS A 50 4.26 -6.41 7.10
C HIS A 50 4.27 -4.88 7.01
N PHE A 51 3.29 -4.29 6.31
CA PHE A 51 3.14 -2.83 6.24
C PHE A 51 2.76 -2.20 7.58
N LYS A 52 2.01 -2.90 8.44
CA LYS A 52 1.73 -2.41 9.81
C LYS A 52 2.97 -2.41 10.70
N LEU A 53 3.89 -3.36 10.50
CA LEU A 53 5.17 -3.36 11.20
C LEU A 53 5.99 -2.14 10.79
N TYR A 54 6.11 -1.86 9.48
CA TYR A 54 6.80 -0.67 9.00
C TYR A 54 6.17 0.62 9.55
N ALA A 55 4.84 0.73 9.49
CA ALA A 55 4.11 1.89 10.01
C ALA A 55 4.14 2.03 11.55
N ALA A 56 4.64 1.03 12.29
CA ALA A 56 4.81 1.10 13.74
C ALA A 56 6.26 1.39 14.16
N VAL A 57 7.22 1.24 13.23
CA VAL A 57 8.64 1.52 13.45
C VAL A 57 9.00 2.94 12.98
N ASP A 58 8.27 3.46 12.00
CA ASP A 58 8.22 4.89 11.63
C ASP A 58 7.43 5.70 12.67
#